data_AF-A0A9K3JTM0-F1
#
_entry.id   AF-A0A9K3JTM0-F1
#
_cell.length_a   1.000
_cell.length_b   1.000
_cell.length_c   1.000
_cell.angle_alpha   90.00
_cell.angle_beta   90.00
_cell.angle_gamma   90.00
#
_symmetry.space_group_name_H-M   'P 1'
#
loop_
_entity.id
_entity.type
_entity.pdbx_description
1 polymer ?
#
loop_
_entity_poly.entity_id
_entity_poly.type
_entity_poly.pdbx_seq_one_letter_code
_entity_poly.pdbx_strand_id
1 'polypeptide(L)'
;MVLYSALLSNSMYLLKALISSEWKDIADVLLAHPEVIQSVGDFAIAAVTAIRVSINHLRAKPTTQRVNSRMQPNDEVYCLFHLCESSVQFIQSLCMQMLFRERLVENKELCEGGAVFSLVQNTLRLSQHDDTTLASVVDRLKAKVLSIMLLLCQAESSSFVNMASRTPQSKGFAHSAVLKVIEVLDMMCNGDFKSQTRGLLHLNAMQVAEIFSGASRFKTFVVCNLVRFYKYVHLFVGLQRNVQRTIHEPFNKKFVCVRSFNKLINERIPTKICLVK
;
A
#
# COMPACT_ATOMS: atom_id res chain seq x y z
N MET A 1 9.66 18.01 13.49
CA MET A 1 9.21 16.77 12.78
C MET A 1 10.27 15.68 12.81
N VAL A 2 11.53 15.96 12.44
CA VAL A 2 12.65 14.98 12.52
C VAL A 2 12.72 14.35 13.91
N LEU A 3 12.64 15.17 14.97
CA LEU A 3 12.62 14.68 16.35
C LEU A 3 11.48 13.70 16.64
N TYR A 4 10.28 13.90 16.08
CA TYR A 4 9.11 13.05 16.32
C TYR A 4 9.22 11.71 15.58
N SER A 5 9.61 11.72 14.31
CA SER A 5 9.86 10.49 13.54
C SER A 5 11.09 9.74 14.06
N ALA A 6 12.11 10.47 14.54
CA ALA A 6 13.28 9.90 15.20
C ALA A 6 12.89 9.25 16.53
N LEU A 7 12.10 9.93 17.37
CA LEU A 7 11.59 9.36 18.61
C LEU A 7 10.79 8.08 18.34
N LEU A 8 9.88 8.09 17.36
CA LEU A 8 9.11 6.90 17.01
C LEU A 8 10.01 5.73 16.57
N SER A 9 10.91 5.98 15.62
CA SER A 9 11.83 4.96 15.11
C SER A 9 12.77 4.46 16.20
N ASN A 10 13.26 5.35 17.06
CA ASN A 10 14.15 5.02 18.16
C ASN A 10 13.43 4.26 19.26
N SER A 11 12.16 4.57 19.56
CA SER A 11 11.35 3.77 20.49
C SER A 11 11.15 2.35 19.98
N MET A 12 10.88 2.18 18.68
CA MET A 12 10.78 0.84 18.07
C MET A 12 12.13 0.10 18.05
N TYR A 13 13.22 0.83 17.82
CA TYR A 13 14.57 0.28 17.91
C TYR A 13 14.92 -0.13 19.34
N LEU A 14 14.55 0.66 20.35
CA LEU A 14 14.73 0.33 21.76
C LEU A 14 13.93 -0.90 22.15
N LEU A 15 12.71 -1.09 21.65
CA LEU A 15 11.98 -2.35 21.85
C LEU A 15 12.76 -3.56 21.31
N LYS A 16 13.39 -3.43 20.13
CA LYS A 16 14.29 -4.47 19.60
C LYS A 16 15.55 -4.67 20.45
N ALA A 17 16.15 -3.60 20.95
CA ALA A 17 17.37 -3.68 21.73
C ALA A 17 17.14 -4.22 23.15
N LEU A 18 15.98 -3.92 23.75
CA LEU A 18 15.67 -4.27 25.14
C LEU A 18 14.95 -5.62 25.27
N ILE A 19 14.15 -6.02 24.28
CA ILE A 19 13.38 -7.27 24.33
C ILE A 19 14.11 -8.35 23.54
N SER A 20 14.21 -8.19 22.22
CA SER A 20 14.84 -9.16 21.32
C SER A 20 15.05 -8.55 19.94
N SER A 21 16.11 -8.97 19.23
CA SER A 21 16.29 -8.63 17.81
C SER A 21 15.20 -9.25 16.93
N GLU A 22 14.59 -10.35 17.39
CA GLU A 22 13.53 -11.08 16.70
C GLU A 22 12.16 -10.41 16.96
N TRP A 23 11.45 -10.10 15.87
CA TRP A 23 10.14 -9.44 15.95
C TRP A 23 9.06 -10.33 16.58
N LYS A 24 9.24 -11.66 16.56
CA LYS A 24 8.30 -12.63 17.13
C LYS A 24 8.23 -12.47 18.64
N ASP A 25 9.37 -12.45 19.30
CA ASP A 25 9.45 -12.29 20.75
C ASP A 25 8.85 -10.96 21.20
N ILE A 26 9.07 -9.88 20.43
CA ILE A 26 8.44 -8.58 20.70
C ILE A 26 6.92 -8.68 20.57
N ALA A 27 6.41 -9.30 19.51
CA ALA A 27 4.98 -9.48 19.32
C ALA A 27 4.36 -10.31 20.47
N ASP A 28 5.05 -11.37 20.89
CA ASP A 28 4.61 -12.23 21.98
C ASP A 28 4.61 -11.46 23.32
N VAL A 29 5.60 -10.63 23.60
CA VAL A 29 5.62 -9.75 24.79
C VAL A 29 4.48 -8.73 24.75
N LEU A 30 4.23 -8.10 23.61
CA LEU A 30 3.11 -7.17 23.45
C LEU A 30 1.76 -7.88 23.68
N LEU A 31 1.64 -9.15 23.30
CA LEU A 31 0.42 -9.94 23.46
C LEU A 31 0.26 -10.60 24.83
N ALA A 32 1.36 -10.88 25.53
CA ALA A 32 1.37 -11.62 26.78
C ALA A 32 0.86 -10.80 27.97
N HIS A 33 0.72 -9.48 27.85
CA HIS A 33 0.14 -8.66 28.92
C HIS A 33 -1.41 -8.65 28.85
N PRO A 34 -2.13 -9.22 29.84
CA PRO A 34 -3.59 -9.30 29.83
C PRO A 34 -4.30 -8.01 30.27
N GLU A 35 -3.66 -7.13 31.06
CA GLU A 35 -4.15 -5.75 31.30
C GLU A 35 -4.05 -4.86 30.04
N VAL A 36 -3.45 -5.41 28.97
CA VAL A 36 -3.03 -4.79 27.72
C VAL A 36 -3.82 -5.38 26.53
N ILE A 37 -5.01 -5.97 26.75
CA ILE A 37 -6.00 -6.12 25.68
C ILE A 37 -6.31 -4.73 25.05
N GLN A 38 -6.22 -3.67 25.87
CA GLN A 38 -6.23 -2.28 25.43
C GLN A 38 -4.92 -1.86 24.75
N SER A 39 -3.76 -2.23 25.31
CA SER A 39 -2.46 -1.74 24.84
C SER A 39 -1.92 -2.38 23.55
N VAL A 40 -2.40 -3.58 23.18
CA VAL A 40 -2.67 -4.03 21.81
C VAL A 40 -2.94 -2.88 20.84
N GLY A 41 -4.17 -2.40 21.02
CA GLY A 41 -4.77 -1.30 20.28
C GLY A 41 -4.04 0.00 20.51
N ASP A 42 -3.72 0.37 21.76
CA ASP A 42 -3.14 1.69 22.07
C ASP A 42 -1.75 1.86 21.45
N PHE A 43 -0.90 0.83 21.55
CA PHE A 43 0.42 0.85 20.90
C PHE A 43 0.25 1.01 19.38
N ALA A 44 -0.63 0.20 18.78
CA ALA A 44 -0.84 0.23 17.35
C ALA A 44 -1.49 1.54 16.86
N ILE A 45 -2.45 2.09 17.60
CA ILE A 45 -3.08 3.39 17.36
C ILE A 45 -2.01 4.48 17.42
N ALA A 46 -1.21 4.52 18.49
CA ALA A 46 -0.15 5.50 18.66
C ALA A 46 0.88 5.41 17.52
N ALA A 47 1.33 4.20 17.20
CA ALA A 47 2.32 3.98 16.14
C ALA A 47 1.78 4.34 14.75
N VAL A 48 0.60 3.84 14.37
CA VAL A 48 -0.02 4.15 13.07
C VAL A 48 -0.31 5.65 12.96
N THR A 49 -0.80 6.28 14.02
CA THR A 49 -1.04 7.73 14.06
C THR A 49 0.25 8.52 13.87
N ALA A 50 1.32 8.14 14.58
CA ALA A 50 2.62 8.79 14.48
C ALA A 50 3.24 8.65 13.07
N ILE A 51 3.12 7.47 12.45
CA ILE A 51 3.52 7.24 11.06
C ILE A 51 2.70 8.12 10.11
N ARG A 52 1.37 8.18 10.29
CA ARG A 52 0.48 9.01 9.45
C ARG A 52 0.86 10.49 9.51
N VAL A 53 1.16 11.02 10.70
CA VAL A 53 1.64 12.40 10.88
C VAL A 53 2.94 12.63 10.11
N SER A 54 3.90 11.70 10.24
CA SER A 54 5.18 11.77 9.53
C SER A 54 5.00 11.77 8.00
N ILE A 55 4.15 10.88 7.47
CA ILE A 55 3.87 10.78 6.04
C ILE A 55 3.12 12.00 5.50
N ASN A 56 2.16 12.53 6.26
CA ASN A 56 1.44 13.74 5.86
C ASN A 56 2.38 14.94 5.73
N HIS A 57 3.39 15.03 6.58
CA HIS A 57 4.41 16.08 6.47
C HIS A 57 5.37 15.87 5.32
N LEU A 58 5.82 14.63 5.08
CA LEU A 58 6.61 14.30 3.89
C LEU A 58 5.85 14.67 2.61
N ARG A 59 4.53 14.47 2.59
CA ARG A 59 3.67 14.88 1.46
C ARG A 59 3.53 16.40 1.33
N ALA A 60 3.52 17.14 2.43
CA ALA A 60 3.35 18.59 2.43
C ALA A 60 4.62 19.35 2.03
N LYS A 61 5.81 18.72 2.07
CA LYS A 61 7.06 19.30 1.59
C LYS A 61 7.28 18.94 0.12
N PRO A 62 7.01 19.83 -0.85
CA PRO A 62 7.44 19.61 -2.22
C PRO A 62 8.97 19.66 -2.28
N THR A 63 9.60 18.56 -2.67
CA THR A 63 11.04 18.53 -2.97
C THR A 63 11.29 19.22 -4.31
N THR A 64 11.22 20.54 -4.34
CA THR A 64 11.63 21.36 -5.49
C THR A 64 13.10 21.80 -5.41
N GLN A 65 13.84 21.33 -4.41
CA GLN A 65 15.24 21.68 -4.27
C GLN A 65 16.07 20.81 -5.23
N ARG A 66 16.33 21.34 -6.42
CA ARG A 66 17.39 20.84 -7.31
C ARG A 66 18.65 20.69 -6.47
N VAL A 67 19.10 19.45 -6.30
CA VAL A 67 20.33 19.11 -5.59
C VAL A 67 21.48 19.74 -6.40
N ASN A 68 21.95 20.90 -5.96
CA ASN A 68 23.27 21.36 -6.37
C ASN A 68 24.26 20.30 -5.89
N SER A 69 25.00 19.77 -6.84
CA SER A 69 26.00 18.71 -6.69
C SER A 69 27.12 19.13 -5.73
N ARG A 70 26.90 18.95 -4.43
CA ARG A 70 27.91 18.90 -3.35
C ARG A 70 27.20 18.41 -2.09
N MET A 71 27.03 17.09 -2.01
CA MET A 71 26.45 16.37 -0.87
C MET A 71 27.07 16.83 0.47
N GLN A 72 26.21 17.19 1.42
CA GLN A 72 26.39 16.83 2.81
C GLN A 72 25.22 15.93 3.21
N PRO A 73 25.41 14.84 3.97
CA PRO A 73 24.36 13.87 4.35
C PRO A 73 23.31 14.38 5.36
N ASN A 74 23.14 15.70 5.49
CA ASN A 74 22.24 16.33 6.47
C ASN A 74 20.91 16.81 5.88
N ASP A 75 20.44 16.19 4.80
CA ASP A 75 19.09 16.46 4.32
C ASP A 75 18.08 15.78 5.26
N GLU A 76 17.51 16.57 6.16
CA GLU A 76 16.45 16.19 7.09
C GLU A 76 15.34 15.35 6.42
N VAL A 77 15.07 15.61 5.13
CA VAL A 77 14.10 14.88 4.31
C VAL A 77 14.49 13.40 4.13
N TYR A 78 15.75 13.11 3.79
CA TYR A 78 16.23 11.73 3.66
C TYR A 78 16.14 11.00 5.00
N CYS A 79 16.58 11.65 6.08
CA CYS A 79 16.47 11.11 7.43
C CYS A 79 15.00 10.77 7.77
N LEU A 80 14.07 11.70 7.49
CA LEU A 80 12.64 11.48 7.74
C LEU A 80 12.08 10.29 6.95
N PHE A 81 12.45 10.13 5.68
CA PHE A 81 12.01 8.99 4.88
C PHE A 81 12.54 7.67 5.43
N HIS A 82 13.81 7.60 5.83
CA HIS A 82 14.40 6.38 6.41
C HIS A 82 13.82 6.04 7.79
N LEU A 83 13.59 7.04 8.64
CA LEU A 83 12.96 6.84 9.95
C LEU A 83 11.51 6.36 9.79
N CYS A 84 10.79 6.94 8.82
CA CYS A 84 9.44 6.50 8.49
C CYS A 84 9.42 5.08 7.91
N GLU A 85 10.35 4.76 7.00
CA GLU A 85 10.51 3.41 6.44
C GLU A 85 10.77 2.37 7.53
N SER A 86 11.67 2.68 8.47
CA SER A 86 12.02 1.80 9.59
C SER A 86 10.83 1.57 10.53
N SER A 87 10.07 2.64 10.81
CA SER A 87 8.87 2.56 11.66
C SER A 87 7.78 1.71 11.00
N VAL A 88 7.55 1.88 9.70
CA VAL A 88 6.60 1.05 8.95
C VAL A 88 7.06 -0.40 8.88
N GLN A 89 8.35 -0.66 8.66
CA GLN A 89 8.92 -2.02 8.64
C GLN A 89 8.69 -2.73 9.97
N PHE A 90 8.84 -2.03 11.10
CA PHE A 90 8.59 -2.60 12.41
C PHE A 90 7.12 -3.04 12.56
N ILE A 91 6.17 -2.16 12.24
CA ILE A 91 4.73 -2.48 12.29
C ILE A 91 4.39 -3.61 11.31
N GLN A 92 4.93 -3.60 10.09
CA GLN A 92 4.76 -4.69 9.14
C GLN A 92 5.23 -6.03 9.71
N SER A 93 6.35 -6.04 10.42
CA SER A 93 6.90 -7.25 11.03
C SER A 93 5.98 -7.78 12.13
N LEU A 94 5.43 -6.90 12.97
CA LEU A 94 4.43 -7.29 13.97
C LEU A 94 3.16 -7.87 13.33
N CYS A 95 2.68 -7.29 12.23
CA CYS A 95 1.51 -7.80 11.50
C CYS A 95 1.73 -9.20 10.86
N MET A 96 2.97 -9.69 10.77
CA MET A 96 3.23 -11.07 10.35
C MET A 96 2.85 -12.07 11.44
N GLN A 97 2.85 -11.66 12.71
CA GLN A 97 2.39 -12.47 13.83
C GLN A 97 0.85 -12.54 13.81
N MET A 98 0.31 -13.76 13.78
CA MET A 98 -1.12 -14.00 13.54
C MET A 98 -1.99 -13.33 14.60
N LEU A 99 -1.70 -13.55 15.88
CA LEU A 99 -2.50 -13.02 16.98
C LEU A 99 -2.48 -11.49 17.01
N PHE A 100 -1.33 -10.86 16.78
CA PHE A 100 -1.19 -9.41 16.69
C PHE A 100 -2.07 -8.85 15.57
N ARG A 101 -2.04 -9.49 14.40
CA ARG A 101 -2.90 -9.13 13.27
C ARG A 101 -4.38 -9.24 13.62
N GLU A 102 -4.82 -10.34 14.22
CA GLU A 102 -6.23 -10.52 14.62
C GLU A 102 -6.69 -9.39 15.55
N ARG A 103 -5.89 -9.07 16.56
CA ARG A 103 -6.16 -7.96 17.49
C ARG A 103 -6.20 -6.61 16.78
N LEU A 104 -5.35 -6.41 15.79
CA LEU A 104 -5.32 -5.17 15.02
C LEU A 104 -6.61 -4.98 14.21
N VAL A 105 -7.14 -6.05 13.59
CA VAL A 105 -8.35 -5.96 12.76
C VAL A 105 -9.61 -5.71 13.59
N GLU A 106 -9.63 -6.22 14.83
CA GLU A 106 -10.71 -5.96 15.80
C GLU A 106 -10.73 -4.50 16.27
N ASN A 107 -9.62 -3.76 16.13
CA ASN A 107 -9.53 -2.37 16.53
C ASN A 107 -10.35 -1.47 15.59
N LYS A 108 -11.45 -0.93 16.12
CA LYS A 108 -12.37 -0.08 15.35
C LYS A 108 -11.71 1.21 14.88
N GLU A 109 -10.85 1.87 15.66
CA GLU A 109 -10.23 3.11 15.24
C GLU A 109 -9.31 2.90 14.03
N LEU A 110 -8.51 1.83 14.08
CA LEU A 110 -7.55 1.51 13.02
C LEU A 110 -8.24 1.06 11.72
N CYS A 111 -9.23 0.18 11.83
CA CYS A 111 -9.87 -0.47 10.69
C CYS A 111 -11.16 0.22 10.27
N GLU A 112 -12.16 0.30 11.15
CA GLU A 112 -13.46 0.93 10.85
C GLU A 112 -13.34 2.46 10.70
N GLY A 113 -12.60 3.12 11.60
CA GLY A 113 -12.25 4.53 11.56
C GLY A 113 -11.26 4.89 10.45
N GLY A 114 -10.72 3.88 9.75
CA GLY A 114 -9.98 4.04 8.52
C GLY A 114 -8.58 4.61 8.67
N ALA A 115 -7.96 4.53 9.86
CA ALA A 115 -6.58 4.98 10.04
C ALA A 115 -5.61 4.22 9.12
N VAL A 116 -5.77 2.90 8.96
CA VAL A 116 -4.96 2.08 8.03
C VAL A 116 -5.21 2.48 6.58
N PHE A 117 -6.47 2.66 6.17
CA PHE A 117 -6.79 3.11 4.81
C PHE A 117 -6.23 4.50 4.50
N SER A 118 -6.32 5.42 5.46
CA SER A 118 -5.74 6.75 5.36
C SER A 118 -4.22 6.69 5.28
N LEU A 119 -3.57 5.82 6.06
CA LEU A 119 -2.13 5.57 5.97
C LEU A 119 -1.73 5.11 4.57
N VAL A 120 -2.42 4.09 4.02
CA VAL A 120 -2.20 3.60 2.66
C VAL A 120 -2.37 4.71 1.63
N GLN A 121 -3.52 5.38 1.64
CA GLN A 121 -3.83 6.45 0.71
C GLN A 121 -2.78 7.58 0.75
N ASN A 122 -2.39 8.02 1.95
CA ASN A 122 -1.43 9.10 2.11
C ASN A 122 -0.04 8.71 1.64
N THR A 123 0.37 7.47 1.90
CA THR A 123 1.67 6.93 1.49
C THR A 123 1.75 6.78 -0.03
N LEU A 124 0.71 6.23 -0.66
CA LEU A 124 0.67 6.08 -2.12
C LEU A 124 0.66 7.42 -2.86
N ARG A 125 0.17 8.48 -2.21
CA ARG A 125 0.19 9.86 -2.72
C ARG A 125 1.54 10.56 -2.60
N LEU A 126 2.54 9.96 -1.95
CA LEU A 126 3.89 10.53 -1.93
C LEU A 126 4.42 10.66 -3.37
N SER A 127 4.93 11.84 -3.70
CA SER A 127 5.49 12.15 -5.02
C SER A 127 6.66 11.23 -5.34
N GLN A 128 6.85 10.96 -6.64
CA GLN A 128 8.11 10.40 -7.09
C GLN A 128 9.19 11.48 -7.05
N HIS A 129 10.43 11.08 -6.81
CA HIS A 129 11.58 11.96 -6.74
C HIS A 129 12.54 11.66 -7.89
N ASP A 130 13.21 12.68 -8.42
CA ASP A 130 14.22 12.52 -9.48
C ASP A 130 15.45 11.78 -8.96
N ASP A 131 15.75 11.91 -7.67
CA ASP A 131 16.80 11.16 -7.01
C ASP A 131 16.41 9.67 -6.91
N THR A 132 17.21 8.82 -7.53
CA THR A 132 16.96 7.37 -7.62
C THR A 132 17.02 6.68 -6.25
N THR A 133 17.84 7.15 -5.34
CA THR A 133 17.94 6.62 -3.97
C THR A 133 16.67 6.96 -3.21
N LEU A 134 16.24 8.22 -3.25
CA LEU A 134 15.02 8.66 -2.59
C LEU A 134 13.77 8.02 -3.18
N ALA A 135 13.69 7.92 -4.51
CA ALA A 135 12.62 7.20 -5.20
C ALA A 135 12.53 5.73 -4.73
N SER A 136 13.68 5.06 -4.57
CA SER A 136 13.71 3.69 -4.07
C SER A 136 13.16 3.57 -2.64
N VAL A 137 13.47 4.53 -1.76
CA VAL A 137 12.97 4.57 -0.37
C VAL A 137 11.45 4.78 -0.38
N VAL A 138 10.95 5.68 -1.21
CA VAL A 138 9.50 5.93 -1.36
C VAL A 138 8.78 4.67 -1.87
N ASP A 139 9.30 4.00 -2.89
CA ASP A 139 8.70 2.77 -3.42
C ASP A 139 8.70 1.65 -2.37
N ARG A 140 9.78 1.51 -1.59
CA ARG A 140 9.83 0.56 -0.47
C ARG A 140 8.82 0.90 0.61
N LEU A 141 8.68 2.18 0.98
CA LEU A 141 7.70 2.63 1.96
C LEU A 141 6.27 2.31 1.49
N LYS A 142 5.95 2.63 0.22
CA LYS A 142 4.67 2.29 -0.41
C LYS A 142 4.41 0.77 -0.39
N ALA A 143 5.41 -0.03 -0.75
CA ALA A 143 5.30 -1.48 -0.76
C ALA A 143 5.02 -2.05 0.64
N LYS A 144 5.70 -1.56 1.68
CA LYS A 144 5.51 -2.01 3.07
C LYS A 144 4.13 -1.64 3.62
N VAL A 145 3.64 -0.43 3.35
CA VAL A 145 2.29 -0.02 3.77
C VAL A 145 1.21 -0.85 3.07
N LEU A 146 1.38 -1.19 1.78
CA LEU A 146 0.48 -2.15 1.13
C LEU A 146 0.60 -3.55 1.69
N SER A 147 1.80 -3.99 2.09
CA SER A 147 1.99 -5.28 2.76
C SER A 147 1.25 -5.32 4.09
N ILE A 148 1.25 -4.24 4.89
CA ILE A 148 0.43 -4.14 6.11
C ILE A 148 -1.05 -4.34 5.75
N MET A 149 -1.58 -3.56 4.80
CA MET A 149 -2.98 -3.68 4.39
C MET A 149 -3.33 -5.10 3.92
N LEU A 150 -2.44 -5.73 3.13
CA LEU A 150 -2.62 -7.10 2.66
C LEU A 150 -2.64 -8.11 3.80
N LEU A 151 -1.71 -7.99 4.75
CA LEU A 151 -1.69 -8.83 5.95
C LEU A 151 -3.01 -8.71 6.69
N LEU A 152 -3.55 -7.50 6.91
CA LEU A 152 -4.83 -7.32 7.59
C LEU A 152 -6.02 -7.94 6.83
N CYS A 153 -6.00 -7.92 5.50
CA CYS A 153 -6.99 -8.61 4.70
C CYS A 153 -6.98 -10.14 4.91
N GLN A 154 -5.87 -10.71 5.39
CA GLN A 154 -5.68 -12.14 5.64
C GLN A 154 -5.99 -12.54 7.09
N ALA A 155 -6.55 -11.66 7.91
CA ALA A 155 -7.02 -12.00 9.25
C ALA A 155 -8.22 -12.96 9.19
N GLU A 156 -8.26 -13.93 10.10
CA GLU A 156 -9.22 -15.03 10.14
C GLU A 156 -10.44 -14.71 11.04
N SER A 157 -10.24 -14.03 12.16
CA SER A 157 -11.28 -13.77 13.17
C SER A 157 -12.32 -12.75 12.68
N SER A 158 -11.85 -11.78 11.91
CA SER A 158 -12.66 -10.68 11.42
C SER A 158 -12.17 -10.24 10.05
N SER A 159 -13.10 -10.11 9.10
CA SER A 159 -12.73 -9.63 7.76
C SER A 159 -12.49 -8.12 7.82
N PHE A 160 -11.22 -7.72 7.68
CA PHE A 160 -10.81 -6.31 7.55
C PHE A 160 -11.60 -5.59 6.45
N VAL A 161 -11.91 -6.27 5.35
CA VAL A 161 -12.75 -5.75 4.27
C VAL A 161 -14.20 -5.55 4.71
N ASN A 162 -14.74 -6.44 5.54
CA ASN A 162 -16.07 -6.24 6.12
C ASN A 162 -16.10 -5.08 7.09
N MET A 163 -15.08 -4.91 7.95
CA MET A 163 -14.93 -3.75 8.84
C MET A 163 -14.99 -2.45 8.04
N ALA A 164 -14.24 -2.40 6.93
CA ALA A 164 -14.16 -1.29 5.99
C ALA A 164 -15.50 -0.88 5.35
N SER A 165 -16.55 -1.69 5.49
CA SER A 165 -17.84 -1.45 4.85
C SER A 165 -19.00 -1.34 5.83
N ARG A 166 -18.71 -1.31 7.15
CA ARG A 166 -19.73 -1.19 8.20
C ARG A 166 -20.42 0.17 8.20
N THR A 167 -19.68 1.24 7.93
CA THR A 167 -20.22 2.61 7.87
C THR A 167 -19.92 3.27 6.52
N PRO A 168 -20.73 4.25 6.08
CA PRO A 168 -20.45 5.01 4.86
C PRO A 168 -19.08 5.70 4.88
N GLN A 169 -18.68 6.21 6.05
CA GLN A 169 -17.39 6.86 6.24
C GLN A 169 -16.23 5.87 6.07
N SER A 170 -16.31 4.70 6.73
CA SER A 170 -15.31 3.63 6.61
C SER A 170 -15.16 3.19 5.15
N LYS A 171 -16.29 3.02 4.46
CA LYS A 171 -16.32 2.65 3.04
C LYS A 171 -15.69 3.72 2.16
N GLY A 172 -15.87 5.00 2.48
CA GLY A 172 -15.22 6.12 1.81
C GLY A 172 -13.70 6.09 1.92
N PHE A 173 -13.16 5.79 3.12
CA PHE A 173 -11.72 5.61 3.31
C PHE A 173 -11.18 4.44 2.48
N ALA A 174 -11.87 3.30 2.50
CA ALA A 174 -11.48 2.12 1.74
C ALA A 174 -11.52 2.36 0.23
N HIS A 175 -12.60 2.98 -0.30
CA HIS A 175 -12.68 3.38 -1.70
C HIS A 175 -11.49 4.28 -2.10
N SER A 176 -11.16 5.26 -1.27
CA SER A 176 -10.09 6.21 -1.54
C SER A 176 -8.70 5.56 -1.57
N ALA A 177 -8.45 4.60 -0.67
CA ALA A 177 -7.22 3.82 -0.64
C ALA A 177 -7.13 2.88 -1.86
N VAL A 178 -8.21 2.16 -2.15
CA VAL A 178 -8.28 1.23 -3.28
C VAL A 178 -8.12 1.94 -4.63
N LEU A 179 -8.64 3.16 -4.79
CA LEU A 179 -8.36 3.96 -5.99
C LEU A 179 -6.86 4.20 -6.18
N LYS A 180 -6.14 4.51 -5.09
CA LYS A 180 -4.67 4.66 -5.16
C LYS A 180 -3.94 3.36 -5.45
N VAL A 181 -4.45 2.22 -4.97
CA VAL A 181 -3.94 0.90 -5.38
C VAL A 181 -4.11 0.71 -6.89
N ILE A 182 -5.26 1.08 -7.45
CA ILE A 182 -5.48 0.92 -8.89
C ILE A 182 -4.61 1.88 -9.71
N GLU A 183 -4.39 3.12 -9.25
CA GLU A 183 -3.43 4.04 -9.88
C GLU A 183 -1.99 3.47 -9.89
N VAL A 184 -1.58 2.74 -8.85
CA VAL A 184 -0.29 2.02 -8.83
C VAL A 184 -0.23 0.93 -9.91
N LEU A 185 -1.33 0.21 -10.13
CA LEU A 185 -1.43 -0.78 -11.21
C LEU A 185 -1.45 -0.13 -12.60
N ASP A 186 -1.97 1.10 -12.73
CA ASP A 186 -1.94 1.85 -13.99
C ASP A 186 -0.50 2.24 -14.38
N MET A 187 0.29 2.71 -13.42
CA MET A 187 1.72 3.00 -13.64
C MET A 187 2.50 1.78 -14.14
N MET A 188 2.12 0.58 -13.69
CA MET A 188 2.70 -0.67 -14.15
C MET A 188 2.39 -0.94 -15.63
N CYS A 189 1.16 -0.69 -16.09
CA CYS A 189 0.75 -0.85 -17.49
C CYS A 189 1.51 0.10 -18.43
N ASN A 190 1.91 1.27 -17.95
CA ASN A 190 2.69 2.25 -18.69
C ASN A 190 4.18 1.89 -18.85
N GLY A 191 4.59 0.69 -18.40
CA GLY A 191 5.88 0.08 -18.77
C GLY A 191 7.06 0.39 -17.84
N ASP A 192 6.78 0.90 -16.64
CA ASP A 192 7.82 1.42 -15.75
C ASP A 192 8.24 0.39 -14.66
N PHE A 193 8.89 -0.69 -15.10
CA PHE A 193 9.31 -1.83 -14.27
C PHE A 193 10.77 -1.75 -13.79
N LYS A 194 11.40 -0.57 -13.79
CA LYS A 194 12.86 -0.47 -13.73
C LYS A 194 13.52 -0.83 -12.38
N SER A 195 12.76 -1.08 -11.29
CA SER A 195 13.33 -1.39 -9.96
C SER A 195 12.66 -2.57 -9.23
N GLN A 196 13.45 -3.35 -8.48
CA GLN A 196 12.98 -4.46 -7.64
C GLN A 196 11.95 -4.01 -6.58
N THR A 197 12.12 -2.80 -6.07
CA THR A 197 11.21 -2.18 -5.08
C THR A 197 9.82 -1.94 -5.67
N ARG A 198 9.74 -1.58 -6.96
CA ARG A 198 8.48 -1.46 -7.69
C ARG A 198 7.84 -2.81 -7.98
N GLY A 199 8.64 -3.86 -8.16
CA GLY A 199 8.13 -5.24 -8.26
C GLY A 199 7.28 -5.65 -7.07
N LEU A 200 7.79 -5.44 -5.84
CA LEU A 200 7.05 -5.74 -4.62
C LEU A 200 5.84 -4.80 -4.43
N LEU A 201 6.00 -3.51 -4.73
CA LEU A 201 4.89 -2.55 -4.71
C LEU A 201 3.73 -3.01 -5.62
N HIS A 202 4.01 -3.35 -6.87
CA HIS A 202 3.01 -3.80 -7.83
C HIS A 202 2.39 -5.14 -7.44
N LEU A 203 3.19 -6.09 -6.94
CA LEU A 203 2.68 -7.38 -6.46
C LEU A 203 1.65 -7.19 -5.33
N ASN A 204 2.01 -6.40 -4.31
CA ASN A 204 1.12 -6.11 -3.20
C ASN A 204 -0.14 -5.36 -3.69
N ALA A 205 0.01 -4.43 -4.63
CA ALA A 205 -1.13 -3.73 -5.22
C ALA A 205 -2.08 -4.68 -5.97
N MET A 206 -1.55 -5.66 -6.73
CA MET A 206 -2.36 -6.65 -7.43
C MET A 206 -3.15 -7.52 -6.45
N GLN A 207 -2.49 -8.01 -5.39
CA GLN A 207 -3.14 -8.85 -4.37
C GLN A 207 -4.22 -8.09 -3.61
N VAL A 208 -3.98 -6.81 -3.26
CA VAL A 208 -5.02 -5.96 -2.64
C VAL A 208 -6.19 -5.75 -3.61
N ALA A 209 -5.92 -5.43 -4.88
CA ALA A 209 -6.98 -5.25 -5.87
C ALA A 209 -7.79 -6.54 -6.08
N GLU A 210 -7.14 -7.70 -6.10
CA GLU A 210 -7.79 -9.01 -6.20
C GLU A 210 -8.75 -9.25 -5.04
N ILE A 211 -8.30 -9.06 -3.79
CA ILE A 211 -9.12 -9.25 -2.57
C ILE A 211 -10.35 -8.34 -2.62
N PHE A 212 -10.17 -7.04 -2.90
CA PHE A 212 -11.29 -6.10 -2.95
C PHE A 212 -12.22 -6.33 -4.16
N SER A 213 -11.72 -6.88 -5.27
CA SER A 213 -12.55 -7.29 -6.41
C SER A 213 -13.41 -8.53 -6.11
N GLY A 214 -12.94 -9.39 -5.19
CA GLY A 214 -13.69 -10.56 -4.70
C GLY A 214 -14.73 -10.19 -3.65
N ALA A 215 -14.54 -9.12 -2.91
CA ALA A 215 -15.45 -8.69 -1.85
C ALA A 215 -16.75 -8.09 -2.41
N SER A 216 -17.90 -8.70 -2.10
CA SER A 216 -19.22 -8.31 -2.64
C SER A 216 -19.53 -6.80 -2.51
N ARG A 217 -19.14 -6.18 -1.39
CA ARG A 217 -19.41 -4.77 -1.08
C ARG A 217 -18.50 -3.78 -1.83
N PHE A 218 -17.41 -4.25 -2.42
CA PHE A 218 -16.42 -3.45 -3.16
C PHE A 218 -16.29 -3.86 -4.63
N LYS A 219 -16.74 -5.07 -5.00
CA LYS A 219 -16.63 -5.67 -6.33
C LYS A 219 -16.99 -4.69 -7.45
N THR A 220 -18.20 -4.13 -7.42
CA THR A 220 -18.66 -3.21 -8.47
C THR A 220 -17.78 -1.98 -8.55
N PHE A 221 -17.38 -1.41 -7.41
CA PHE A 221 -16.50 -0.24 -7.38
C PHE A 221 -15.13 -0.55 -8.00
N VAL A 222 -14.51 -1.67 -7.60
CA VAL A 222 -13.19 -2.07 -8.10
C VAL A 222 -13.23 -2.39 -9.59
N VAL A 223 -14.19 -3.21 -10.02
CA VAL A 223 -14.34 -3.60 -11.44
C VAL A 223 -14.63 -2.38 -12.31
N CYS A 224 -15.55 -1.49 -11.92
CA CYS A 224 -15.84 -0.29 -12.70
C CYS A 224 -14.63 0.62 -12.83
N ASN A 225 -13.86 0.80 -11.75
CA ASN A 225 -12.66 1.61 -11.81
C ASN A 225 -11.60 0.94 -12.67
N LEU A 226 -11.28 -0.36 -12.46
CA LEU A 226 -10.38 -1.12 -13.33
C LEU A 226 -10.78 -1.03 -14.80
N VAL A 227 -12.05 -1.22 -15.15
CA VAL A 227 -12.54 -1.09 -16.53
C VAL A 227 -12.40 0.33 -17.07
N ARG A 228 -12.63 1.37 -16.25
CA ARG A 228 -12.34 2.76 -16.63
C ARG A 228 -10.85 2.96 -16.92
N PHE A 229 -9.95 2.30 -16.19
CA PHE A 229 -8.52 2.27 -16.49
C PHE A 229 -8.21 1.49 -17.79
N TYR A 230 -8.80 0.31 -18.00
CA TYR A 230 -8.59 -0.51 -19.21
C TYR A 230 -9.24 0.06 -20.48
N LYS A 231 -10.23 0.96 -20.40
CA LYS A 231 -10.75 1.67 -21.58
C LYS A 231 -9.67 2.51 -22.29
N TYR A 232 -8.64 2.97 -21.58
CA TYR A 232 -7.48 3.63 -22.19
C TYR A 232 -6.47 2.65 -22.79
N VAL A 233 -6.30 1.46 -22.18
CA VAL A 233 -5.47 0.38 -22.72
C VAL A 233 -6.08 -0.25 -23.97
N HIS A 234 -7.42 -0.34 -24.07
CA HIS A 234 -8.10 -0.85 -25.26
C HIS A 234 -8.08 0.11 -26.45
N LEU A 235 -8.01 1.44 -26.23
CA LEU A 235 -7.69 2.39 -27.31
C LEU A 235 -6.27 2.14 -27.83
N PHE A 236 -5.32 1.81 -26.95
CA PHE A 236 -3.93 1.51 -27.29
C PHE A 236 -3.76 0.14 -27.98
N VAL A 237 -4.50 -0.89 -27.56
CA VAL A 237 -4.53 -2.22 -28.22
C VAL A 237 -5.31 -2.18 -29.54
N GLY A 238 -6.33 -1.31 -29.65
CA GLY A 238 -7.01 -1.02 -30.91
C GLY A 238 -6.11 -0.30 -31.92
N LEU A 239 -5.29 0.65 -31.45
CA LEU A 239 -4.24 1.31 -32.24
C LEU A 239 -3.09 0.34 -32.59
N GLN A 240 -2.66 -0.53 -31.66
CA GLN A 240 -1.64 -1.54 -31.96
C GLN A 240 -2.13 -2.57 -32.97
N ARG A 241 -3.37 -3.05 -32.94
CA ARG A 241 -3.91 -3.96 -33.99
C ARG A 241 -3.93 -3.32 -35.38
N ASN A 242 -4.09 -1.99 -35.46
CA ASN A 242 -3.99 -1.27 -36.73
C ASN A 242 -2.53 -1.09 -37.20
N VAL A 243 -1.58 -0.94 -36.27
CA VAL A 243 -0.13 -0.82 -36.58
C VAL A 243 0.54 -2.18 -36.84
N GLN A 244 0.09 -3.26 -36.19
CA GLN A 244 0.60 -4.64 -36.38
C GLN A 244 0.14 -5.28 -37.68
N ARG A 245 -0.88 -4.73 -38.35
CA ARG A 245 -1.16 -5.06 -39.77
C ARG A 245 -0.14 -4.46 -40.73
N THR A 246 0.66 -3.50 -40.27
CA THR A 246 1.58 -2.72 -41.11
C THR A 246 3.04 -3.11 -40.91
N ILE A 247 3.41 -3.75 -39.79
CA ILE A 247 4.82 -4.09 -39.48
C ILE A 247 4.91 -5.48 -38.85
N HIS A 248 5.56 -6.41 -39.56
CA HIS A 248 5.82 -7.79 -39.18
C HIS A 248 7.17 -7.90 -38.43
N GLU A 249 7.18 -7.99 -37.10
CA GLU A 249 8.28 -8.60 -36.32
C GLU A 249 7.87 -8.97 -34.87
N PRO A 250 8.53 -9.94 -34.19
CA PRO A 250 7.96 -10.63 -33.03
C PRO A 250 8.44 -10.08 -31.67
N PHE A 251 7.54 -9.43 -30.92
CA PHE A 251 7.77 -9.05 -29.52
C PHE A 251 7.24 -10.11 -28.54
N ASN A 252 8.09 -11.06 -28.16
CA ASN A 252 7.73 -12.17 -27.29
C ASN A 252 8.54 -12.12 -25.97
N LYS A 253 7.99 -11.47 -24.93
CA LYS A 253 8.38 -11.61 -23.49
C LYS A 253 7.53 -10.77 -22.51
N LYS A 254 6.72 -9.80 -22.98
CA LYS A 254 5.88 -8.92 -22.13
C LYS A 254 4.48 -9.46 -21.76
N PHE A 255 4.07 -10.65 -22.23
CA PHE A 255 2.66 -11.07 -22.19
C PHE A 255 2.21 -11.91 -20.99
N VAL A 256 3.10 -12.27 -20.05
CA VAL A 256 2.73 -13.15 -18.92
C VAL A 256 1.83 -12.43 -17.90
N CYS A 257 2.10 -11.16 -17.60
CA CYS A 257 1.31 -10.38 -16.63
C CYS A 257 -0.10 -10.05 -17.14
N VAL A 258 -0.25 -9.84 -18.46
CA VAL A 258 -1.54 -9.57 -19.11
C VAL A 258 -2.45 -10.80 -19.11
N ARG A 259 -1.89 -12.02 -19.19
CA ARG A 259 -2.68 -13.26 -19.18
C ARG A 259 -3.36 -13.54 -17.85
N SER A 260 -2.67 -13.36 -16.72
CA SER A 260 -3.26 -13.58 -15.40
C SER A 260 -4.35 -12.54 -15.09
N PHE A 261 -4.16 -11.29 -15.51
CA PHE A 261 -5.15 -10.23 -15.33
C PHE A 261 -6.34 -10.37 -16.29
N ASN A 262 -6.12 -10.77 -17.54
CA ASN A 262 -7.19 -11.09 -18.48
C ASN A 262 -8.02 -12.30 -18.03
N LYS A 263 -7.43 -13.28 -17.34
CA LYS A 263 -8.18 -14.39 -16.75
C LYS A 263 -9.13 -13.90 -15.64
N LEU A 264 -8.64 -13.03 -14.76
CA LEU A 264 -9.43 -12.33 -13.73
C LEU A 264 -10.60 -11.51 -14.30
N ILE A 265 -10.41 -10.87 -15.46
CA ILE A 265 -11.42 -10.06 -16.15
C ILE A 265 -12.43 -10.94 -16.92
N ASN A 266 -11.95 -11.92 -17.69
CA ASN A 266 -12.79 -12.76 -18.55
C ASN A 266 -13.67 -13.75 -17.77
N GLU A 267 -13.25 -14.18 -16.57
CA GLU A 267 -14.05 -15.07 -15.73
C GLU A 267 -15.08 -14.31 -14.85
N ARG A 268 -14.97 -12.98 -14.70
CA ARG A 268 -15.77 -12.21 -13.70
C ARG A 268 -16.61 -11.05 -14.25
N ILE A 269 -16.49 -10.67 -15.52
CA ILE A 269 -17.39 -9.69 -16.15
C ILE A 269 -18.51 -10.44 -16.89
N PRO A 270 -19.77 -10.42 -16.40
CA PRO A 270 -20.89 -10.88 -17.22
C PRO A 270 -21.01 -9.98 -18.46
N THR A 271 -21.14 -10.61 -19.63
CA THR A 271 -21.20 -10.03 -20.98
C THR A 271 -22.39 -9.08 -21.25
N LYS A 272 -23.03 -8.53 -20.22
CA LYS A 272 -24.10 -7.54 -20.31
C LYS A 272 -23.82 -6.37 -19.38
N ILE A 273 -22.91 -5.49 -19.79
CA ILE A 273 -22.93 -4.11 -19.30
C ILE A 273 -23.99 -3.39 -20.13
N CYS A 274 -25.17 -3.18 -19.52
CA CYS A 274 -26.18 -2.28 -20.07
C CYS A 274 -25.56 -0.90 -20.29
N LEU A 275 -25.46 -0.51 -21.56
CA LEU A 275 -25.30 0.88 -21.96
C LEU A 275 -26.54 1.63 -21.50
N VAL A 276 -26.42 2.37 -20.40
CA VAL A 276 -27.36 3.47 -20.10
C VAL A 276 -26.85 4.66 -20.90
N LYS A 277 -27.73 5.15 -21.78
CA LYS A 277 -27.53 6.29 -22.68
C LYS A 277 -27.19 7.57 -21.92
#